data_AF-A0A810MX33-F1
#
_entry.id   AF-A0A810MX33-F1
#
_cell.length_a   1.000
_cell.length_b   1.000
_cell.length_c   1.000
_cell.angle_alpha   90.00
_cell.angle_beta   90.00
_cell.angle_gamma   90.00
#
_symmetry.space_group_name_H-M   'P 1'
#
loop_
_entity.id
_entity.type
_entity.pdbx_description
1 polymer ?
#
loop_
_entity_poly.entity_id
_entity_poly.type
_entity_poly.pdbx_seq_one_letter_code
_entity_poly.pdbx_strand_id
1 'polypeptide(L)'
;MSASTVAAGCLTVIALVVALPGPATTRGRLVRVLGDARRPPRRPDVVRVGAVLGGLATAIVLGDWGGLAVGVAVAIGLDRSLRRLEPAAQRARRLRELADLPLAADLLAAALRSGAPVDRAVGAVAQALDGPLGDRLTAVARSLRLGAEPEEAWAHLAPVPGAERLAVAAVRSAGSGAALAGALTRLADDLRADRAVATEAAARRAGVLIVLPLGLCFLPAFILAGLVPVIVAVLDDVL
;
A
#
# COMPACT_ATOMS: atom_id res chain seq x y z
N MET A 1 -4.47 -46.93 -19.79
CA MET A 1 -4.83 -45.67 -19.11
C MET A 1 -4.34 -44.53 -19.98
N SER A 2 -5.26 -43.85 -20.65
CA SER A 2 -5.02 -43.06 -21.86
C SER A 2 -4.45 -41.67 -21.59
N ALA A 3 -3.60 -41.17 -22.49
CA ALA A 3 -3.00 -39.83 -22.45
C ALA A 3 -4.02 -38.68 -22.28
N SER A 4 -5.29 -38.93 -22.59
CA SER A 4 -6.42 -38.00 -22.39
C SER A 4 -6.74 -37.70 -20.92
N THR A 5 -6.55 -38.63 -19.98
CA THR A 5 -6.78 -38.34 -18.54
C THR A 5 -5.65 -37.53 -17.93
N VAL A 6 -4.42 -37.69 -18.42
CA VAL A 6 -3.27 -36.87 -17.99
C VAL A 6 -3.41 -35.43 -18.52
N ALA A 7 -3.87 -35.24 -19.76
CA ALA A 7 -4.11 -33.93 -20.34
C ALA A 7 -5.24 -33.14 -19.62
N ALA A 8 -6.34 -33.83 -19.25
CA ALA A 8 -7.42 -33.22 -18.48
C ALA A 8 -7.00 -32.85 -17.05
N GLY A 9 -6.13 -33.68 -16.43
CA GLY A 9 -5.51 -33.38 -15.13
C GLY A 9 -4.58 -32.16 -15.18
N CYS A 10 -3.75 -32.04 -16.22
CA CYS A 10 -2.87 -30.88 -16.37
C CYS A 10 -3.64 -29.58 -16.63
N LEU A 11 -4.72 -29.61 -17.43
CA LEU A 11 -5.57 -28.44 -17.67
C LEU A 11 -6.32 -27.98 -16.42
N THR A 12 -6.79 -28.90 -15.59
CA THR A 12 -7.45 -28.57 -14.31
C THR A 12 -6.45 -28.06 -13.27
N VAL A 13 -5.22 -28.60 -13.21
CA VAL A 13 -4.17 -28.08 -12.32
C VAL A 13 -3.74 -26.67 -12.74
N ILE A 14 -3.61 -26.38 -14.03
CA ILE A 14 -3.26 -25.04 -14.52
C ILE A 14 -4.43 -24.05 -14.29
N ALA A 15 -5.67 -24.45 -14.57
CA ALA A 15 -6.84 -23.63 -14.28
C ALA A 15 -6.99 -23.38 -12.77
N LEU A 16 -6.69 -24.36 -11.93
CA LEU A 16 -6.68 -24.22 -10.47
C LEU A 16 -5.55 -23.30 -10.00
N VAL A 17 -4.33 -23.40 -10.56
CA VAL A 17 -3.21 -22.51 -10.20
C VAL A 17 -3.45 -21.07 -10.68
N VAL A 18 -4.17 -20.86 -11.79
CA VAL A 18 -4.57 -19.54 -12.29
C VAL A 18 -5.79 -18.97 -11.54
N ALA A 19 -6.70 -19.83 -11.07
CA ALA A 19 -7.88 -19.45 -10.31
C ALA A 19 -7.63 -19.33 -8.80
N LEU A 20 -6.57 -19.95 -8.29
CA LEU A 20 -6.13 -19.75 -6.92
C LEU A 20 -5.64 -18.31 -6.80
N PRO A 21 -6.30 -17.46 -5.99
CA PRO A 21 -5.74 -16.17 -5.65
C PRO A 21 -4.38 -16.45 -5.03
N GLY A 22 -3.31 -16.05 -5.73
CA GLY A 22 -1.95 -16.27 -5.24
C GLY A 22 -1.91 -15.85 -3.79
N PRO A 23 -1.35 -16.68 -2.87
CA PRO A 23 -1.27 -16.32 -1.47
C PRO A 23 -0.63 -14.93 -1.46
N ALA A 24 -1.30 -13.99 -0.80
CA ALA A 24 -0.78 -12.66 -0.56
C ALA A 24 0.51 -12.86 0.25
N THR A 25 1.60 -13.18 -0.45
CA THR A 25 2.89 -13.42 0.16
C THR A 25 3.25 -12.08 0.74
N THR A 26 3.27 -12.08 2.06
CA THR A 26 3.82 -11.10 2.98
C THR A 26 5.29 -10.84 2.63
N ARG A 27 5.56 -10.27 1.45
CA ARG A 27 6.88 -9.77 1.05
C ARG A 27 7.01 -8.30 1.45
N GLY A 28 6.64 -8.03 2.70
CA GLY A 28 7.02 -6.82 3.41
C GLY A 28 8.25 -7.10 4.24
N ARG A 29 9.44 -7.28 3.63
CA ARG A 29 10.72 -7.15 4.38
C ARG A 29 12.04 -7.10 3.62
N LEU A 30 12.07 -7.09 2.28
CA LEU A 30 13.34 -7.20 1.53
C LEU A 30 13.65 -6.06 0.54
N VAL A 31 13.06 -4.88 0.73
CA VAL A 31 13.44 -3.66 -0.04
C VAL A 31 14.02 -2.57 0.87
N ARG A 32 14.39 -2.92 2.12
CA ARG A 32 14.79 -1.96 3.16
C ARG A 32 16.31 -1.68 3.24
N VAL A 33 17.13 -2.14 2.28
CA VAL A 33 18.61 -2.06 2.43
C VAL A 33 19.33 -1.39 1.25
N LEU A 34 18.64 -0.85 0.24
CA LEU A 34 19.32 -0.07 -0.81
C LEU A 34 18.76 1.35 -0.86
N GLY A 35 19.37 2.20 -0.04
CA GLY A 35 19.38 3.65 -0.20
C GLY A 35 20.28 4.07 -1.36
N ASP A 36 20.06 5.31 -1.80
CA ASP A 36 20.85 6.11 -2.73
C ASP A 36 21.14 5.54 -4.13
N ALA A 37 20.32 5.97 -5.09
CA ALA A 37 20.78 6.74 -6.25
C ALA A 37 19.60 7.18 -7.13
N ARG A 38 19.55 8.49 -7.42
CA ARG A 38 19.15 9.14 -8.69
C ARG A 38 18.14 8.41 -9.58
N ARG A 39 17.01 9.10 -9.85
CA ARG A 39 16.09 8.95 -11.01
C ARG A 39 16.12 7.56 -11.68
N PRO A 40 15.11 6.68 -11.51
CA PRO A 40 15.08 5.46 -12.29
C PRO A 40 15.02 5.84 -13.78
N PRO A 41 16.01 5.46 -14.61
CA PRO A 41 15.83 5.52 -16.05
C PRO A 41 14.65 4.61 -16.39
N ARG A 42 13.83 5.00 -17.37
CA ARG A 42 12.89 4.10 -18.05
C ARG A 42 13.66 2.82 -18.39
N ARG A 43 13.52 1.76 -17.58
CA ARG A 43 14.05 0.43 -17.92
C ARG A 43 12.98 -0.23 -18.77
N PRO A 44 13.14 -0.29 -20.10
CA PRO A 44 12.20 -1.02 -20.93
C PRO A 44 12.43 -2.51 -20.70
N ASP A 45 11.33 -3.23 -20.50
CA ASP A 45 11.10 -4.60 -20.94
C ASP A 45 12.08 -5.73 -20.56
N VAL A 46 13.05 -5.58 -19.66
CA VAL A 46 13.92 -6.72 -19.28
C VAL A 46 13.13 -7.86 -18.60
N VAL A 47 12.08 -7.52 -17.85
CA VAL A 47 11.18 -8.49 -17.20
C VAL A 47 10.22 -9.12 -18.21
N ARG A 48 9.77 -8.35 -19.21
CA ARG A 48 8.94 -8.87 -20.32
C ARG A 48 9.75 -9.75 -21.27
N VAL A 49 10.98 -9.37 -21.57
CA VAL A 49 11.95 -10.17 -22.34
C VAL A 49 12.29 -11.45 -21.58
N GLY A 50 12.47 -11.39 -20.25
CA GLY A 50 12.66 -12.58 -19.42
C GLY A 50 11.44 -13.51 -19.40
N ALA A 51 10.23 -12.97 -19.37
CA ALA A 51 8.99 -13.75 -19.43
C ALA A 51 8.73 -14.36 -20.81
N VAL A 52 9.04 -13.63 -21.89
CA VAL A 52 8.94 -14.11 -23.27
C VAL A 52 9.99 -15.17 -23.56
N LEU A 53 11.25 -14.97 -23.15
CA LEU A 53 12.32 -15.97 -23.30
C LEU A 53 12.07 -17.21 -22.43
N GLY A 54 11.55 -17.02 -21.22
CA GLY A 54 11.13 -18.11 -20.34
C GLY A 54 10.01 -18.94 -20.96
N GLY A 55 8.96 -18.29 -21.49
CA GLY A 55 7.85 -18.96 -22.17
C GLY A 55 8.23 -19.61 -23.51
N LEU A 56 9.17 -19.01 -24.24
CA LEU A 56 9.71 -19.58 -25.47
C LEU A 56 10.58 -20.81 -25.17
N ALA A 57 11.37 -20.79 -24.09
CA ALA A 57 12.18 -21.93 -23.65
C ALA A 57 11.30 -23.12 -23.22
N THR A 58 10.21 -22.89 -22.48
CA THR A 58 9.27 -23.97 -22.13
C THR A 58 8.48 -24.49 -23.33
N ALA A 59 8.13 -23.63 -24.30
CA ALA A 59 7.44 -24.04 -25.52
C ALA A 59 8.33 -24.91 -26.43
N ILE A 60 9.64 -24.62 -26.50
CA ILE A 60 10.61 -25.39 -27.28
C ILE A 60 10.90 -26.77 -26.63
N VAL A 61 10.83 -26.88 -25.30
CA VAL A 61 11.15 -28.12 -24.57
C VAL A 61 10.00 -29.15 -24.59
N LEU A 62 8.73 -28.73 -24.72
CA LEU A 62 7.58 -29.66 -24.66
C LEU A 62 7.07 -30.16 -26.03
N GLY A 63 7.51 -29.60 -27.16
CA GLY A 63 7.32 -30.17 -28.50
C GLY A 63 5.87 -30.29 -29.04
N ASP A 64 4.84 -30.10 -28.22
CA ASP A 64 3.43 -30.18 -28.59
C ASP A 64 2.74 -28.82 -28.61
N TRP A 65 1.66 -28.70 -29.38
CA TRP A 65 0.81 -27.49 -29.50
C TRP A 65 0.33 -26.94 -28.14
N GLY A 66 0.26 -27.79 -27.11
CA GLY A 66 -0.08 -27.41 -25.73
C GLY A 66 0.96 -26.48 -25.06
N GLY A 67 2.23 -26.56 -25.44
CA GLY A 67 3.29 -25.70 -24.89
C GLY A 67 3.11 -24.22 -25.26
N LEU A 68 2.59 -23.96 -26.47
CA LEU A 68 2.34 -22.60 -26.95
C LEU A 68 1.14 -21.97 -26.22
N ALA A 69 0.09 -22.75 -25.95
CA ALA A 69 -1.05 -22.28 -25.16
C ALA A 69 -0.68 -21.95 -23.71
N VAL A 70 0.16 -22.77 -23.06
CA VAL A 70 0.63 -22.54 -21.69
C VAL A 70 1.59 -21.34 -21.64
N GLY A 71 2.49 -21.19 -22.60
CA GLY A 71 3.39 -20.04 -22.69
C GLY A 71 2.63 -18.72 -22.85
N VAL A 72 1.61 -18.69 -23.71
CA VAL A 72 0.74 -17.52 -23.90
C VAL A 72 -0.09 -17.24 -22.63
N ALA A 73 -0.61 -18.27 -21.96
CA ALA A 73 -1.37 -18.09 -20.71
C ALA A 73 -0.50 -17.52 -19.58
N VAL A 74 0.75 -17.98 -19.44
CA VAL A 74 1.71 -17.45 -18.46
C VAL A 74 2.10 -16.02 -18.80
N ALA A 75 2.38 -15.71 -20.07
CA ALA A 75 2.71 -14.34 -20.49
C ALA A 75 1.56 -13.36 -20.23
N ILE A 76 0.31 -13.75 -20.54
CA ILE A 76 -0.88 -12.95 -20.26
C ILE A 76 -1.11 -12.81 -18.75
N GLY A 77 -0.91 -13.89 -17.98
CA GLY A 77 -1.03 -13.90 -16.52
C GLY A 77 -0.01 -12.98 -15.85
N LEU A 78 1.23 -12.97 -16.34
CA LEU A 78 2.29 -12.10 -15.86
C LEU A 78 2.04 -10.63 -16.24
N ASP A 79 1.63 -10.35 -17.49
CA ASP A 79 1.29 -8.98 -17.91
C ASP A 79 0.10 -8.42 -17.13
N ARG A 80 -0.95 -9.23 -16.89
CA ARG A 80 -2.08 -8.82 -16.04
C ARG A 80 -1.67 -8.62 -14.58
N SER A 81 -0.85 -9.49 -14.02
CA SER A 81 -0.36 -9.33 -12.63
C SER A 81 0.55 -8.12 -12.49
N LEU A 82 1.44 -7.87 -13.44
CA LEU A 82 2.29 -6.67 -13.46
C LEU A 82 1.48 -5.39 -13.61
N ARG A 83 0.48 -5.38 -14.50
CA ARG A 83 -0.49 -4.27 -14.61
C ARG A 83 -1.37 -4.10 -13.37
N ARG A 84 -1.55 -5.13 -12.53
CA ARG A 84 -2.20 -5.04 -11.21
C ARG A 84 -1.23 -4.65 -10.09
N LEU A 85 0.07 -4.84 -10.28
CA LEU A 85 1.10 -4.34 -9.37
C LEU A 85 1.34 -2.83 -9.55
N GLU A 86 1.14 -2.28 -10.75
CA GLU A 86 1.15 -0.84 -11.00
C GLU A 86 0.12 -0.06 -10.11
N PRO A 87 -1.14 -0.50 -9.96
CA PRO A 87 -2.06 0.09 -8.99
C PRO A 87 -1.65 -0.18 -7.54
N ALA A 88 -0.92 -1.25 -7.23
CA ALA A 88 -0.35 -1.46 -5.90
C ALA A 88 0.80 -0.48 -5.61
N ALA A 89 1.63 -0.16 -6.61
CA ALA A 89 2.68 0.85 -6.51
C ALA A 89 2.09 2.26 -6.34
N GLN A 90 1.03 2.59 -7.08
CA GLN A 90 0.28 3.84 -6.88
C GLN A 90 -0.38 3.90 -5.50
N ARG A 91 -0.96 2.79 -5.03
CA ARG A 91 -1.54 2.70 -3.68
C ARG A 91 -0.47 2.86 -2.61
N ALA A 92 0.69 2.22 -2.77
CA ALA A 92 1.84 2.40 -1.89
C ALA A 92 2.32 3.86 -1.88
N ARG A 93 2.31 4.53 -3.04
CA ARG A 93 2.65 5.96 -3.15
C ARG A 93 1.67 6.81 -2.35
N ARG A 94 0.35 6.63 -2.52
CA ARG A 94 -0.68 7.36 -1.77
C ARG A 94 -0.60 7.09 -0.26
N LEU A 95 -0.34 5.84 0.14
CA LEU A 95 -0.19 5.49 1.55
C LEU A 95 1.03 6.18 2.19
N ARG A 96 2.14 6.32 1.45
CA ARG A 96 3.30 7.08 1.91
C ARG A 96 2.98 8.57 2.03
N GLU A 97 2.36 9.18 1.00
CA GLU A 97 1.91 10.58 1.07
C GLU A 97 1.04 10.85 2.30
N LEU A 98 0.10 9.94 2.60
CA LEU A 98 -0.75 10.02 3.79
C LEU A 98 0.01 9.86 5.10
N ALA A 99 0.97 8.95 5.16
CA ALA A 99 1.76 8.70 6.36
C ALA A 99 2.65 9.91 6.71
N ASP A 100 3.20 10.57 5.70
CA ASP A 100 4.15 11.67 5.84
C ASP A 100 3.47 13.02 6.09
N LEU A 101 2.18 13.15 5.75
CA LEU A 101 1.44 14.41 5.82
C LEU A 101 1.42 15.08 7.20
N PRO A 102 1.20 14.38 8.32
CA PRO A 102 1.29 15.04 9.61
C PRO A 102 2.71 15.40 10.03
N LEU A 103 3.72 14.64 9.58
CA LEU A 103 5.12 15.03 9.79
C LEU A 103 5.43 16.32 9.00
N ALA A 104 4.87 16.45 7.79
CA ALA A 104 4.96 17.69 7.01
C ALA A 104 4.32 18.87 7.72
N ALA A 105 3.11 18.69 8.27
CA ALA A 105 2.43 19.73 9.04
C ALA A 105 3.23 20.16 10.28
N ASP A 106 3.79 19.20 11.02
CA ASP A 106 4.65 19.44 12.19
C ASP A 106 5.88 20.28 11.83
N LEU A 107 6.60 19.86 10.78
CA LEU A 107 7.82 20.53 10.33
C LEU A 107 7.52 21.93 9.77
N LEU A 108 6.42 22.08 9.03
CA LEU A 108 5.99 23.40 8.54
C LEU A 108 5.62 24.32 9.69
N ALA A 109 4.85 23.82 10.68
CA ALA A 109 4.49 24.60 11.84
C ALA A 109 5.74 25.02 12.64
N ALA A 110 6.71 24.12 12.82
CA ALA A 110 7.97 24.43 13.48
C ALA A 110 8.78 25.50 12.72
N ALA A 111 8.94 25.35 11.40
CA ALA A 111 9.68 26.29 10.56
C ALA A 111 9.02 27.68 10.51
N LEU A 112 7.69 27.75 10.45
CA LEU A 112 6.99 29.03 10.46
C LEU A 112 7.05 29.72 11.84
N ARG A 113 6.97 28.95 12.93
CA ARG A 113 7.15 29.49 14.29
C ARG A 113 8.56 30.04 14.54
N SER A 114 9.57 29.52 13.85
CA SER A 114 10.92 30.11 13.90
C SER A 114 11.05 31.38 13.04
N GLY A 115 9.97 31.87 12.45
CA GLY A 115 9.94 33.08 11.62
C GLY A 115 10.42 32.87 10.18
N ALA A 116 10.52 31.63 9.71
CA ALA A 116 10.92 31.39 8.32
C ALA A 116 9.82 31.86 7.35
N PRO A 117 10.20 32.48 6.21
CA PRO A 117 9.26 32.77 5.13
C PRO A 117 8.58 31.49 4.63
N VAL A 118 7.31 31.59 4.21
CA VAL A 118 6.47 30.43 3.86
C VAL A 118 7.09 29.60 2.73
N ASP A 119 7.58 30.26 1.68
CA ASP A 119 8.22 29.62 0.54
C ASP A 119 9.53 28.89 0.93
N ARG A 120 10.31 29.45 1.85
CA ARG A 120 11.53 28.85 2.43
C ARG A 120 11.19 27.68 3.34
N ALA A 121 10.19 27.83 4.20
CA ALA A 121 9.72 26.78 5.10
C ALA A 121 9.21 25.56 4.31
N VAL A 122 8.33 25.78 3.32
CA VAL A 122 7.82 24.70 2.46
C VAL A 122 8.95 24.02 1.70
N GLY A 123 9.91 24.79 1.16
CA GLY A 123 11.07 24.23 0.48
C GLY A 123 11.95 23.37 1.40
N ALA A 124 12.19 23.81 2.63
CA ALA A 124 12.97 23.05 3.61
C ALA A 124 12.27 21.74 4.02
N VAL A 125 10.96 21.79 4.26
CA VAL A 125 10.17 20.60 4.58
C VAL A 125 10.09 19.62 3.41
N ALA A 126 9.99 20.14 2.17
CA ALA A 126 10.02 19.33 0.97
C ALA A 126 11.33 18.52 0.84
N GLN A 127 12.47 19.14 1.16
CA GLN A 127 13.77 18.48 1.19
C GLN A 127 13.92 17.49 2.34
N ALA A 128 13.29 17.75 3.49
CA ALA A 128 13.40 16.89 4.67
C ALA A 128 12.59 15.59 4.58
N LEU A 129 11.43 15.61 3.92
CA LEU A 129 10.53 14.46 3.86
C LEU A 129 10.96 13.41 2.84
N ASP A 130 11.63 13.82 1.77
CA ASP A 130 11.89 13.02 0.57
C ASP A 130 10.63 12.30 0.01
N GLY A 131 10.69 11.84 -1.23
CA GLY A 131 9.60 11.05 -1.84
C GLY A 131 8.35 11.83 -2.28
N PRO A 132 7.20 11.15 -2.46
CA PRO A 132 6.06 11.67 -3.22
C PRO A 132 5.45 12.97 -2.70
N LEU A 133 5.38 13.12 -1.38
CA LEU A 133 4.86 14.33 -0.75
C LEU A 133 5.88 15.48 -0.86
N GLY A 134 7.17 15.18 -0.68
CA GLY A 134 8.27 16.13 -0.88
C GLY A 134 8.32 16.68 -2.30
N ASP A 135 8.10 15.85 -3.33
CA ASP A 135 8.00 16.29 -4.73
C ASP A 135 6.90 17.35 -4.93
N ARG A 136 5.73 17.13 -4.31
CA ARG A 136 4.60 18.04 -4.41
C ARG A 136 4.84 19.32 -3.63
N LEU A 137 5.38 19.24 -2.41
CA LEU A 137 5.77 20.41 -1.63
C LEU A 137 6.87 21.22 -2.31
N THR A 138 7.77 20.57 -3.06
CA THR A 138 8.75 21.26 -3.91
C THR A 138 8.07 22.08 -4.99
N ALA A 139 7.00 21.56 -5.59
CA ALA A 139 6.20 22.30 -6.57
C ALA A 139 5.48 23.50 -5.92
N VAL A 140 4.90 23.32 -4.73
CA VAL A 140 4.29 24.41 -3.93
C VAL A 140 5.32 25.49 -3.59
N ALA A 141 6.50 25.11 -3.09
CA ALA A 141 7.56 26.06 -2.77
C ALA A 141 8.01 26.85 -4.01
N ARG A 142 8.10 26.18 -5.17
CA ARG A 142 8.48 26.83 -6.43
C ARG A 142 7.42 27.82 -6.91
N SER A 143 6.15 27.46 -6.88
CA SER A 143 5.07 28.36 -7.30
C SER A 143 4.98 29.60 -6.40
N LEU A 144 5.09 29.42 -5.08
CA LEU A 144 5.14 30.55 -4.14
C LEU A 144 6.33 31.48 -4.40
N ARG A 145 7.52 30.94 -4.73
CA ARG A 145 8.70 31.74 -5.09
C ARG A 145 8.54 32.52 -6.40
N LEU A 146 7.72 32.01 -7.31
CA LEU A 146 7.38 32.68 -8.57
C LEU A 146 6.25 33.71 -8.39
N GLY A 147 5.74 33.89 -7.17
CA GLY A 147 4.64 34.81 -6.88
C GLY A 147 3.27 34.30 -7.32
N ALA A 148 3.10 32.98 -7.48
CA ALA A 148 1.80 32.41 -7.76
C ALA A 148 0.82 32.68 -6.61
N GLU A 149 -0.46 32.82 -6.95
CA GLU A 149 -1.51 32.96 -5.95
C GLU A 149 -1.52 31.74 -5.01
N PRO A 150 -1.79 31.92 -3.71
CA PRO A 150 -1.80 30.83 -2.74
C PRO A 150 -2.71 29.66 -3.16
N GLU A 151 -3.87 29.96 -3.73
CA GLU A 151 -4.80 28.95 -4.23
C GLU A 151 -4.17 28.05 -5.29
N GLU A 152 -3.47 28.64 -6.26
CA GLU A 152 -2.77 27.93 -7.33
C GLU A 152 -1.54 27.17 -6.77
N ALA A 153 -0.81 27.79 -5.86
CA ALA A 153 0.36 27.17 -5.26
C ALA A 153 -0.01 25.91 -4.48
N TRP A 154 -1.01 25.98 -3.61
CA TRP A 154 -1.44 24.87 -2.76
C TRP A 154 -2.30 23.83 -3.51
N ALA A 155 -2.83 24.14 -4.70
CA ALA A 155 -3.53 23.17 -5.56
C ALA A 155 -2.68 21.95 -5.94
N HIS A 156 -1.35 22.06 -5.91
CA HIS A 156 -0.42 20.93 -6.13
C HIS A 156 -0.60 19.79 -5.11
N LEU A 157 -1.20 20.08 -3.94
CA LEU A 157 -1.54 19.10 -2.92
C LEU A 157 -2.94 18.50 -3.08
N ALA A 158 -3.79 19.01 -3.96
CA ALA A 158 -5.17 18.52 -4.14
C ALA A 158 -5.28 16.99 -4.39
N PRO A 159 -4.36 16.34 -5.12
CA PRO A 159 -4.43 14.89 -5.32
C PRO A 159 -4.01 14.05 -4.09
N VAL A 160 -3.48 14.68 -3.03
CA VAL A 160 -3.08 14.00 -1.79
C VAL A 160 -4.30 13.93 -0.87
N PRO A 161 -4.79 12.72 -0.54
CA PRO A 161 -5.94 12.61 0.35
C PRO A 161 -5.56 13.17 1.74
N GLY A 162 -6.47 13.91 2.37
CA GLY A 162 -6.24 14.53 3.69
C GLY A 162 -5.41 15.82 3.71
N ALA A 163 -4.81 16.23 2.58
CA ALA A 163 -4.07 17.50 2.47
C ALA A 163 -4.98 18.73 2.32
N GLU A 164 -6.27 18.52 2.10
CA GLU A 164 -7.28 19.58 1.96
C GLU A 164 -7.27 20.54 3.16
N ARG A 165 -7.22 19.99 4.39
CA ARG A 165 -7.18 20.80 5.62
C ARG A 165 -5.93 21.68 5.67
N LEU A 166 -4.80 21.17 5.21
CA LEU A 166 -3.53 21.90 5.12
C LEU A 166 -3.63 23.03 4.08
N ALA A 167 -4.09 22.71 2.86
CA ALA A 167 -4.23 23.66 1.77
C ALA A 167 -5.22 24.80 2.13
N VAL A 168 -6.37 24.46 2.72
CA VAL A 168 -7.38 25.45 3.16
C VAL A 168 -6.85 26.33 4.29
N ALA A 169 -6.11 25.76 5.26
CA ALA A 169 -5.44 26.55 6.29
C ALA A 169 -4.41 27.52 5.69
N ALA A 170 -3.67 27.05 4.68
CA ALA A 170 -2.65 27.82 3.99
C ALA A 170 -3.19 28.97 3.15
N VAL A 171 -4.21 28.73 2.34
CA VAL A 171 -4.89 29.76 1.55
C VAL A 171 -5.51 30.83 2.44
N ARG A 172 -6.26 30.43 3.49
CA ARG A 172 -6.90 31.39 4.41
C ARG A 172 -5.92 32.24 5.19
N SER A 173 -4.70 31.76 5.37
CA SER A 173 -3.66 32.44 6.15
C SER A 173 -2.56 33.03 5.29
N ALA A 174 -2.72 33.07 3.96
CA ALA A 174 -1.68 33.50 3.03
C ALA A 174 -1.22 34.95 3.24
N GLY A 175 -2.11 35.81 3.74
CA GLY A 175 -1.78 37.20 4.09
C GLY A 175 -0.92 37.36 5.35
N SER A 176 -0.72 36.31 6.15
CA SER A 176 0.09 36.38 7.38
C SER A 176 0.75 35.05 7.71
N GLY A 177 2.09 35.02 7.66
CA GLY A 177 2.89 33.87 8.08
C GLY A 177 2.66 33.46 9.55
N ALA A 178 2.34 34.41 10.43
CA ALA A 178 2.02 34.13 11.83
C ALA A 178 0.65 33.43 11.98
N ALA A 179 -0.36 33.87 11.20
CA ALA A 179 -1.65 33.18 11.14
C ALA A 179 -1.49 31.76 10.60
N LEU A 180 -0.64 31.59 9.57
CA LEU A 180 -0.33 30.28 9.01
C LEU A 180 0.38 29.37 10.02
N ALA A 181 1.37 29.88 10.75
CA ALA A 181 2.04 29.14 11.81
C ALA A 181 1.06 28.62 12.87
N GLY A 182 0.13 29.47 13.31
CA GLY A 182 -0.91 29.10 14.26
C GLY A 182 -1.88 28.05 13.71
N ALA A 183 -2.29 28.18 12.45
CA ALA A 183 -3.18 27.22 11.81
C ALA A 183 -2.53 25.85 11.61
N LEU A 184 -1.26 25.82 11.17
CA LEU A 184 -0.51 24.58 11.02
C LEU A 184 -0.18 23.90 12.35
N THR A 185 0.00 24.68 13.43
CA THR A 185 0.19 24.11 14.77
C THR A 185 -1.05 23.35 15.24
N ARG A 186 -2.24 23.96 15.12
CA ARG A 186 -3.50 23.27 15.46
C ARG A 186 -3.72 22.02 14.60
N LEU A 187 -3.46 22.14 13.30
CA LEU A 187 -3.60 21.02 12.37
C LEU A 187 -2.59 19.89 12.69
N ALA A 188 -1.37 20.23 13.08
CA ALA A 188 -0.38 19.27 13.56
C ALA A 188 -0.86 18.54 14.82
N ASP A 189 -1.40 19.27 15.80
CA ASP A 189 -1.93 18.69 17.04
C ASP A 189 -3.13 17.76 16.75
N ASP A 190 -4.05 18.18 15.89
CA ASP A 190 -5.19 17.36 15.43
C ASP A 190 -4.70 16.04 14.79
N LEU A 191 -3.71 16.12 13.89
CA LEU A 191 -3.20 14.93 13.22
C LEU A 191 -2.39 14.01 14.15
N ARG A 192 -1.71 14.56 15.18
CA ARG A 192 -1.08 13.74 16.23
C ARG A 192 -2.12 13.01 17.07
N ALA A 193 -3.22 13.68 17.42
CA ALA A 193 -4.34 13.05 18.12
C ALA A 193 -4.96 11.94 17.28
N ASP A 194 -5.24 12.19 16.01
CA ASP A 194 -5.75 11.19 15.05
C ASP A 194 -4.82 9.96 14.97
N ARG A 195 -3.50 10.18 14.89
CA ARG A 195 -2.50 9.10 14.89
C ARG A 195 -2.52 8.30 16.19
N ALA A 196 -2.59 8.95 17.34
CA ALA A 196 -2.64 8.25 18.64
C ALA A 196 -3.86 7.32 18.71
N VAL A 197 -5.04 7.83 18.33
CA VAL A 197 -6.28 7.04 18.26
C VAL A 197 -6.14 5.86 17.29
N ALA A 198 -5.55 6.07 16.12
CA ALA A 198 -5.33 5.02 15.13
C ALA A 198 -4.38 3.92 15.65
N THR A 199 -3.31 4.30 16.36
CA THR A 199 -2.37 3.34 16.97
C THR A 199 -3.03 2.53 18.08
N GLU A 200 -3.87 3.15 18.90
CA GLU A 200 -4.61 2.46 19.95
C GLU A 200 -5.64 1.48 19.35
N ALA A 201 -6.36 1.91 18.32
CA ALA A 201 -7.30 1.05 17.60
C ALA A 201 -6.59 -0.16 16.97
N ALA A 202 -5.40 0.03 16.41
CA ALA A 202 -4.58 -1.05 15.86
C ALA A 202 -4.12 -2.04 16.95
N ALA A 203 -3.69 -1.54 18.11
CA ALA A 203 -3.31 -2.36 19.25
C ALA A 203 -4.49 -3.21 19.78
N ARG A 204 -5.68 -2.62 19.90
CA ARG A 204 -6.90 -3.35 20.31
C ARG A 204 -7.27 -4.45 19.31
N ARG A 205 -7.18 -4.16 18.00
CA ARG A 205 -7.44 -5.16 16.95
C ARG A 205 -6.42 -6.31 16.97
N ALA A 206 -5.16 -6.03 17.28
CA ALA A 206 -4.15 -7.08 17.42
C ALA A 206 -4.52 -8.04 18.56
N GLY A 207 -5.01 -7.52 19.70
CA GLY A 207 -5.51 -8.36 20.80
C GLY A 207 -6.63 -9.31 20.36
N VAL A 208 -7.62 -8.82 19.62
CA VAL A 208 -8.71 -9.66 19.08
C VAL A 208 -8.18 -10.71 18.09
N LEU A 209 -7.29 -10.32 17.18
CA LEU A 209 -6.71 -11.23 16.19
C LEU A 209 -5.84 -12.34 16.80
N ILE A 210 -5.28 -12.13 18.00
CA ILE A 210 -4.52 -13.17 18.73
C ILE A 210 -5.45 -14.16 19.41
N VAL A 211 -6.54 -13.69 20.02
CA VAL A 211 -7.50 -14.56 20.73
C VAL A 211 -8.40 -15.34 19.76
N LEU A 212 -8.71 -14.78 18.59
CA LEU A 212 -9.55 -15.42 17.57
C LEU A 212 -9.07 -16.83 17.14
N PRO A 213 -7.80 -17.05 16.74
CA PRO A 213 -7.33 -18.39 16.35
C PRO A 213 -7.32 -19.37 17.52
N LEU A 214 -7.06 -18.90 18.76
CA LEU A 214 -7.14 -19.73 19.97
C LEU A 214 -8.58 -20.19 20.21
N GLY A 215 -9.55 -19.27 20.17
CA GLY A 215 -10.97 -19.61 20.30
C GLY A 215 -11.45 -20.55 19.20
N LEU A 216 -11.04 -20.31 17.94
CA LEU A 216 -11.37 -21.15 16.79
C LEU A 216 -10.80 -22.57 16.91
N CYS A 217 -9.62 -22.74 17.53
CA CYS A 217 -9.05 -24.07 17.79
C CYS A 217 -9.67 -24.75 19.03
N PHE A 218 -10.06 -23.99 20.05
CA PHE A 218 -10.61 -24.56 21.28
C PHE A 218 -12.05 -25.03 21.14
N LEU A 219 -12.84 -24.34 20.32
CA LEU A 219 -14.25 -24.67 20.05
C LEU A 219 -14.45 -26.12 19.53
N PRO A 220 -13.77 -26.59 18.46
CA PRO A 220 -13.93 -27.96 17.97
C PRO A 220 -13.45 -29.00 18.97
N ALA A 221 -12.36 -28.71 19.71
CA ALA A 221 -11.86 -29.60 20.75
C ALA A 221 -12.87 -29.76 21.90
N PHE A 222 -13.48 -28.66 22.35
CA PHE A 222 -14.49 -28.68 23.40
C PHE A 222 -15.76 -29.43 22.99
N ILE A 223 -16.22 -29.27 21.74
CA ILE A 223 -17.37 -30.01 21.22
C ILE A 223 -17.08 -31.52 21.23
N LEU A 224 -15.94 -31.94 20.69
CA LEU A 224 -15.60 -33.36 20.59
C LEU A 224 -15.31 -34.00 21.95
N ALA A 225 -14.61 -33.30 22.84
CA ALA A 225 -14.16 -33.86 24.13
C ALA A 225 -15.19 -33.71 25.25
N GLY A 226 -16.02 -32.65 25.22
CA GLY A 226 -16.96 -32.32 26.30
C GLY A 226 -18.42 -32.50 25.92
N LEU A 227 -18.86 -31.87 24.83
CA LEU A 227 -20.29 -31.80 24.48
C LEU A 227 -20.84 -33.12 23.93
N VAL A 228 -20.12 -33.75 23.00
CA VAL A 228 -20.57 -34.99 22.33
C VAL A 228 -20.80 -36.15 23.30
N PRO A 229 -19.87 -36.47 24.23
CA PRO A 229 -20.08 -37.57 25.18
C PRO A 229 -21.29 -37.36 26.09
N VAL A 230 -21.52 -36.11 26.53
CA VAL A 230 -22.65 -35.76 27.40
C VAL A 230 -23.97 -35.94 26.67
N ILE A 231 -24.06 -35.49 25.41
CA ILE A 231 -25.29 -35.66 24.60
C ILE A 231 -25.57 -37.16 24.38
N VAL A 232 -24.55 -37.95 24.08
CA VAL A 232 -24.70 -39.41 23.89
C VAL A 232 -25.21 -40.06 25.18
N ALA A 233 -24.61 -39.75 26.33
CA ALA A 233 -25.01 -40.35 27.61
C ALA A 233 -26.46 -40.00 27.99
N VAL A 234 -26.89 -38.76 27.77
CA VAL A 234 -28.27 -38.33 28.09
C VAL A 234 -29.29 -38.95 27.13
N LEU A 235 -28.94 -39.11 25.85
CA LEU A 235 -29.83 -39.77 24.89
C LEU A 235 -30.00 -41.26 25.21
N ASP A 236 -28.94 -41.93 25.68
CA ASP A 236 -28.98 -43.34 26.09
C ASP A 236 -29.83 -43.56 27.35
N ASP A 237 -29.89 -42.57 28.26
CA ASP A 237 -30.69 -42.64 29.49
C ASP A 237 -32.20 -42.38 29.23
N VAL A 238 -32.56 -41.81 28.08
CA VAL A 238 -33.94 -41.37 27.75
C VAL A 238 -34.63 -42.26 26.71
N LEU A 239 -33.87 -42.97 25.87
CA LEU A 239 -34.37 -43.91 24.84
C LEU A 239 -34.45 -45.35 25.35
#